data_AF-A0A6M3XWQ3-F1
#
_entry.id   AF-A0A6M3XWQ3-F1
#
_cell.length_a   1.000
_cell.length_b   1.000
_cell.length_c   1.000
_cell.angle_alpha   90.00
_cell.angle_beta   90.00
_cell.angle_gamma   90.00
#
_symmetry.space_group_name_H-M   'P 1'
#
loop_
_entity.id
_entity.type
_entity.pdbx_description
1 polymer ?
#
loop_
_entity_poly.entity_id
_entity_poly.type
_entity_poly.pdbx_seq_one_letter_code
_entity_poly.pdbx_strand_id
1 'polypeptide(L)'
;MPKDNVVEFPGDLDPAQFRISATDTKGHTARKWYNIQPMHSQMMAVLMEAKKFPYRTIGEFTRHAIVRHIHWLESIHQPIKSVTGALDASNAVLRDMEFRSEFKYFIEKLDKQVNILVDEGDIGAARKLVLEVLRHIEDMPEGYWRDKYLGQIRKGHAKLLEGAPKASLLAFSEEGAG
;
A
#
# COMPACT_ATOMS: atom_id res chain seq x y z
N MET A 1 -5.55 -16.31 -9.55
CA MET A 1 -5.36 -14.85 -9.68
C MET A 1 -4.07 -14.62 -10.45
N PRO A 2 -4.05 -13.78 -11.49
CA PRO A 2 -2.81 -13.47 -12.20
C PRO A 2 -1.82 -12.88 -11.19
N LYS A 3 -0.57 -13.37 -11.21
CA LYS A 3 0.51 -12.84 -10.38
C LYS A 3 0.64 -11.35 -10.70
N ASP A 4 0.55 -10.50 -9.69
CA ASP A 4 0.71 -9.06 -9.85
C ASP A 4 2.07 -8.80 -10.49
N ASN A 5 2.06 -8.36 -11.75
CA ASN A 5 3.26 -7.84 -12.40
C ASN A 5 3.66 -6.58 -11.66
N VAL A 6 4.59 -6.72 -10.72
CA VAL A 6 5.24 -5.60 -10.05
C VAL A 6 6.05 -4.87 -11.12
N VAL A 7 5.50 -3.77 -11.63
CA VAL A 7 6.20 -2.89 -12.56
C VAL A 7 7.23 -2.13 -11.72
N GLU A 8 8.51 -2.41 -11.91
CA GLU A 8 9.59 -1.62 -11.30
C GLU A 8 9.54 -0.19 -11.84
N PHE A 9 9.29 0.76 -10.95
CA PHE A 9 9.22 2.18 -11.29
C PHE A 9 10.63 2.75 -11.45
N PRO A 10 10.91 3.52 -12.51
CA PRO A 10 12.17 4.25 -12.60
C PRO A 10 12.21 5.38 -11.56
N GLY A 11 13.03 5.22 -10.51
CA GLY A 11 13.37 6.25 -9.51
C GLY A 11 12.56 6.24 -8.20
N ASP A 12 12.72 7.30 -7.39
CA ASP A 12 12.10 7.53 -6.07
C ASP A 12 10.58 7.80 -6.10
N LEU A 13 9.87 7.34 -7.14
CA LEU A 13 8.45 7.60 -7.30
C LEU A 13 7.62 6.62 -6.47
N ASP A 14 7.05 7.12 -5.38
CA ASP A 14 6.13 6.37 -4.52
C ASP A 14 4.84 5.98 -5.30
N PRO A 15 4.55 4.67 -5.47
CA PRO A 15 3.33 4.19 -6.12
C PRO A 15 2.04 4.72 -5.49
N ALA A 16 2.06 5.08 -4.21
CA ALA A 16 0.89 5.63 -3.52
C ALA A 16 0.48 7.00 -4.06
N GLN A 17 1.39 7.75 -4.69
CA GLN A 17 1.06 9.05 -5.30
C GLN A 17 0.13 8.91 -6.51
N PHE A 18 0.11 7.74 -7.16
CA PHE A 18 -0.72 7.47 -8.33
C PHE A 18 -2.14 7.00 -7.97
N ARG A 19 -2.40 6.67 -6.70
CA ARG A 19 -3.70 6.22 -6.21
C ARG A 19 -4.54 7.42 -5.77
N ILE A 20 -5.42 7.87 -6.66
CA ILE A 20 -6.42 8.92 -6.37
C ILE A 20 -7.79 8.26 -6.27
N SER A 21 -8.58 8.60 -5.25
CA SER A 21 -9.96 8.10 -5.11
C SER A 21 -10.90 8.79 -6.12
N ALA A 22 -11.92 8.07 -6.60
CA ALA A 22 -12.94 8.63 -7.48
C ALA A 22 -14.06 9.30 -6.69
N THR A 23 -14.15 8.99 -5.40
CA THR A 23 -15.18 9.44 -4.47
C THR A 23 -14.59 10.40 -3.45
N ASP A 24 -15.39 11.32 -2.94
CA ASP A 24 -15.06 12.06 -1.73
C ASP A 24 -15.19 11.16 -0.47
N THR A 25 -14.93 11.74 0.71
CA THR A 25 -15.10 11.05 2.01
C THR A 25 -16.53 10.61 2.33
N LYS A 26 -17.51 11.14 1.61
CA LYS A 26 -18.93 10.83 1.75
C LYS A 26 -19.43 9.89 0.65
N GLY A 27 -18.54 9.38 -0.20
CA GLY A 27 -18.88 8.50 -1.31
C GLY A 27 -19.50 9.23 -2.51
N HIS A 28 -19.53 10.56 -2.53
CA HIS A 28 -20.04 11.30 -3.66
C HIS A 28 -19.07 11.29 -4.84
N THR A 29 -19.62 11.26 -6.04
CA THR A 29 -18.87 11.36 -7.30
C THR A 29 -19.42 12.50 -8.13
N ALA A 30 -18.54 13.16 -8.89
CA ALA A 30 -18.93 14.18 -9.85
C ALA A 30 -18.50 13.75 -11.26
N ARG A 31 -19.47 13.58 -12.16
CA ARG A 31 -19.18 13.31 -13.57
C ARG A 31 -18.92 14.63 -14.30
N LYS A 32 -17.81 14.69 -15.03
CA LYS A 32 -17.47 15.81 -15.91
C LYS A 32 -17.32 15.31 -17.34
N TRP A 33 -17.84 16.08 -18.27
CA TRP A 33 -17.72 15.85 -19.71
C TRP A 33 -16.85 16.95 -20.28
N TYR A 34 -15.86 16.58 -21.07
CA TYR A 34 -14.99 17.53 -21.76
C TYR A 34 -14.55 16.91 -23.08
N ASN A 35 -14.29 17.77 -24.05
CA ASN A 35 -13.77 17.36 -25.35
C ASN A 35 -12.25 17.36 -25.29
N ILE A 36 -11.63 16.31 -25.84
CA ILE A 36 -10.18 16.20 -26.02
C ILE A 36 -9.85 16.05 -27.49
N GLN A 37 -8.65 16.51 -27.86
CA GLN A 37 -8.13 16.24 -29.20
C GLN A 37 -8.01 14.72 -29.40
N PRO A 38 -8.43 14.18 -30.56
CA PRO A 38 -8.37 12.74 -30.82
C PRO A 38 -6.98 12.14 -30.62
N MET A 39 -5.93 12.86 -31.02
CA MET A 39 -4.53 12.45 -30.83
C MET A 39 -4.16 12.28 -29.35
N HIS A 40 -4.64 13.16 -28.47
CA HIS A 40 -4.40 13.01 -27.02
C HIS A 40 -5.13 11.80 -26.45
N SER A 41 -6.36 11.54 -26.90
CA SER A 41 -7.10 10.33 -26.52
C SER A 41 -6.33 9.06 -26.89
N GLN A 42 -5.82 9.00 -28.12
CA GLN A 42 -5.00 7.88 -28.59
C GLN A 42 -3.71 7.74 -27.78
N MET A 43 -3.02 8.85 -27.50
CA MET A 43 -1.81 8.83 -26.67
C MET A 43 -2.08 8.31 -25.26
N MET A 44 -3.20 8.70 -24.64
CA MET A 44 -3.60 8.17 -23.33
C MET A 44 -3.80 6.66 -23.39
N ALA A 45 -4.45 6.15 -24.44
CA ALA A 45 -4.64 4.71 -24.61
C ALA A 45 -3.31 3.96 -24.73
N VAL A 46 -2.37 4.47 -25.53
CA VAL A 46 -1.01 3.90 -25.67
C VAL A 46 -0.27 3.90 -24.33
N LEU A 47 -0.37 4.97 -23.53
CA LEU A 47 0.24 5.02 -22.20
C LEU A 47 -0.34 3.97 -21.24
N MET A 48 -1.65 3.69 -21.32
CA MET A 48 -2.29 2.64 -20.51
C MET A 48 -1.85 1.25 -20.97
N GLU A 49 -1.77 1.03 -22.28
CA GLU A 49 -1.34 -0.25 -22.86
C GLU A 49 0.12 -0.57 -22.54
N ALA A 50 0.97 0.45 -22.48
CA ALA A 50 2.39 0.29 -22.12
C ALA A 50 2.60 -0.23 -20.68
N LYS A 51 1.59 -0.12 -19.79
CA LYS A 51 1.63 -0.58 -18.39
C LYS A 51 2.86 -0.12 -17.60
N LYS A 52 3.46 1.00 -17.99
CA LYS A 52 4.62 1.60 -17.27
C LYS A 52 4.20 2.39 -16.03
N PHE A 53 2.92 2.68 -15.89
CA PHE A 53 2.33 3.43 -14.78
C PHE A 53 1.20 2.62 -14.16
N PRO A 54 0.88 2.79 -12.86
CA PRO A 54 -0.04 1.92 -12.14
C PRO A 54 -1.51 2.36 -12.34
N TYR A 55 -1.85 2.82 -13.55
CA TYR A 55 -3.22 3.21 -13.89
C TYR A 55 -3.94 2.02 -14.51
N ARG A 56 -5.15 1.75 -14.02
CA ARG A 56 -6.06 0.73 -14.53
C ARG A 56 -7.00 1.27 -15.59
N THR A 57 -7.31 2.56 -15.51
CA THR A 57 -8.27 3.22 -16.41
C THR A 57 -7.81 4.61 -16.80
N ILE A 58 -8.28 5.09 -17.95
CA ILE A 58 -8.07 6.49 -18.39
C ILE A 58 -8.63 7.48 -17.35
N GLY A 59 -9.69 7.09 -16.62
CA GLY A 59 -10.25 7.88 -15.53
C GLY A 59 -9.30 8.06 -14.35
N GLU A 60 -8.50 7.05 -14.00
CA GLU A 60 -7.45 7.17 -12.97
C GLU A 60 -6.32 8.09 -13.43
N PHE A 61 -5.83 7.89 -14.66
CA PHE A 61 -4.82 8.76 -15.27
C PHE A 61 -5.26 10.22 -15.26
N THR A 62 -6.48 10.49 -15.72
CA THR A 62 -7.04 11.85 -15.81
C THR A 62 -7.18 12.48 -14.42
N ARG A 63 -7.70 11.74 -13.43
CA ARG A 63 -7.83 12.24 -12.05
C ARG A 63 -6.47 12.57 -11.46
N HIS A 64 -5.45 11.73 -11.67
CA HIS A 64 -4.10 12.03 -11.23
C HIS A 64 -3.51 13.26 -11.90
N ALA A 65 -3.65 13.38 -13.22
CA ALA A 65 -3.20 14.56 -13.96
C ALA A 65 -3.84 15.85 -13.44
N ILE A 66 -5.15 15.83 -13.15
CA ILE A 66 -5.88 16.99 -12.61
C ILE A 66 -5.33 17.37 -11.23
N VAL A 67 -5.22 16.42 -10.30
CA VAL A 67 -4.74 16.70 -8.93
C VAL A 67 -3.31 17.25 -8.97
N ARG A 68 -2.42 16.59 -9.73
CA ARG A 68 -1.02 17.04 -9.87
C ARG A 68 -0.94 18.44 -10.49
N HIS A 69 -1.76 18.72 -11.50
CA HIS A 69 -1.78 20.03 -12.14
C HIS A 69 -2.33 21.11 -11.22
N ILE A 70 -3.36 20.82 -10.42
CA ILE A 70 -3.87 21.75 -9.42
C ILE A 70 -2.78 22.10 -8.40
N HIS A 71 -2.09 21.12 -7.83
CA HIS A 71 -0.97 21.39 -6.92
C HIS A 71 0.14 22.21 -7.57
N TRP A 72 0.46 21.92 -8.83
CA TRP A 72 1.42 22.70 -9.58
C TRP A 72 0.96 24.16 -9.76
N LEU A 73 -0.31 24.40 -10.11
CA LEU A 73 -0.86 25.76 -10.21
C LEU A 73 -0.84 26.49 -8.85
N GLU A 74 -1.19 25.80 -7.76
CA GLU A 74 -1.10 26.31 -6.39
C GLU A 74 0.33 26.65 -5.97
N SER A 75 1.33 25.96 -6.53
CA SER A 75 2.74 26.25 -6.25
C SER A 75 3.27 27.51 -6.96
N ILE A 76 2.66 27.90 -8.08
CA ILE A 76 3.13 29.03 -8.91
C ILE A 76 2.52 30.36 -8.44
N HIS A 77 1.25 30.38 -8.04
CA HIS A 77 0.56 31.59 -7.62
C HIS A 77 0.33 31.60 -6.10
N GLN A 78 0.18 32.78 -5.48
CA GLN A 78 -0.20 32.89 -4.07
C GLN A 78 -1.37 31.96 -3.77
N PRO A 79 -1.36 31.24 -2.62
CA PRO A 79 -2.30 30.16 -2.37
C PRO A 79 -3.72 30.72 -2.44
N ILE A 80 -4.42 30.37 -3.51
CA ILE A 80 -5.87 30.43 -3.52
C ILE A 80 -6.27 29.58 -2.32
N LYS A 81 -7.08 30.12 -1.40
CA LYS A 81 -7.62 29.35 -0.26
C LYS A 81 -8.43 28.18 -0.83
N SER A 82 -7.73 27.08 -1.05
CA SER A 82 -8.18 25.97 -1.86
C SER A 82 -8.67 24.86 -0.94
N VAL A 83 -9.72 24.19 -1.39
CA VAL A 83 -10.29 23.02 -0.70
C VAL A 83 -9.34 21.81 -0.77
N THR A 84 -8.25 21.89 -1.56
CA THR A 84 -7.25 20.84 -1.74
C THR A 84 -6.59 20.44 -0.42
N GLY A 85 -6.18 21.38 0.43
CA GLY A 85 -5.58 21.02 1.73
C GLY A 85 -6.52 20.20 2.63
N ALA A 86 -7.82 20.49 2.59
CA ALA A 86 -8.81 19.69 3.31
C ALA A 86 -9.03 18.32 2.65
N LEU A 87 -8.95 18.25 1.32
CA LEU A 87 -9.05 17.00 0.55
C LEU A 87 -7.82 16.11 0.77
N ASP A 88 -6.62 16.67 0.85
CA ASP A 88 -5.37 15.93 1.11
C ASP A 88 -5.36 15.36 2.51
N ALA A 89 -5.74 16.15 3.51
CA ALA A 89 -5.92 15.68 4.88
C ALA A 89 -6.97 14.55 4.93
N SER A 90 -8.07 14.69 4.20
CA SER A 90 -9.10 13.67 4.09
C SER A 90 -8.59 12.39 3.43
N ASN A 91 -7.82 12.50 2.34
CA ASN A 91 -7.23 11.36 1.65
C ASN A 91 -6.18 10.65 2.51
N ALA A 92 -5.38 11.40 3.29
CA ALA A 92 -4.44 10.81 4.24
C ALA A 92 -5.17 9.99 5.32
N VAL A 93 -6.30 10.51 5.85
CA VAL A 93 -7.14 9.78 6.81
C VAL A 93 -7.76 8.54 6.17
N LEU A 94 -8.28 8.63 4.94
CA LEU A 94 -8.85 7.47 4.24
C LEU A 94 -7.80 6.38 4.01
N ARG A 95 -6.58 6.76 3.59
CA ARG A 95 -5.45 5.83 3.47
C ARG A 95 -5.14 5.16 4.79
N ASP A 96 -5.08 5.93 5.89
CA ASP A 96 -4.85 5.39 7.23
C ASP A 96 -5.95 4.39 7.65
N MET A 97 -7.21 4.69 7.33
CA MET A 97 -8.34 3.80 7.59
C MET A 97 -8.29 2.51 6.74
N GLU A 98 -7.92 2.60 5.46
CA GLU A 98 -7.72 1.44 4.58
C GLU A 98 -6.61 0.55 5.13
N PHE A 99 -5.44 1.13 5.44
CA PHE A 99 -4.33 0.39 6.05
C PHE A 99 -4.73 -0.27 7.37
N ARG A 100 -5.54 0.41 8.20
CA ARG A 100 -6.06 -0.17 9.45
C ARG A 100 -6.98 -1.38 9.22
N SER A 101 -7.84 -1.32 8.20
CA SER A 101 -8.77 -2.40 7.89
C SER A 101 -8.05 -3.61 7.31
N GLU A 102 -7.14 -3.37 6.35
CA GLU A 102 -6.31 -4.42 5.76
C GLU A 102 -5.44 -5.08 6.82
N PHE A 103 -4.86 -4.28 7.72
CA PHE A 103 -4.08 -4.77 8.86
C PHE A 103 -4.88 -5.73 9.74
N LYS A 104 -6.07 -5.31 10.18
CA LYS A 104 -6.90 -6.13 11.06
C LYS A 104 -7.20 -7.49 10.41
N TYR A 105 -7.60 -7.46 9.14
CA TYR A 105 -7.88 -8.67 8.38
C TYR A 105 -6.65 -9.57 8.23
N PHE A 106 -5.48 -8.97 7.98
CA PHE A 106 -4.21 -9.70 7.87
C PHE A 106 -3.85 -10.41 9.18
N ILE A 107 -3.92 -9.71 10.32
CA ILE A 107 -3.64 -10.28 11.65
C ILE A 107 -4.61 -11.41 11.97
N GLU A 108 -5.91 -11.21 11.76
CA GLU A 108 -6.92 -12.25 12.00
C GLU A 108 -6.64 -13.52 11.16
N LYS A 109 -6.18 -13.35 9.91
CA LYS A 109 -5.79 -14.46 9.06
C LYS A 109 -4.51 -15.15 9.55
N LEU A 110 -3.51 -14.39 9.97
CA LEU A 110 -2.27 -14.92 10.54
C LEU A 110 -2.57 -15.72 11.81
N ASP A 111 -3.32 -15.16 12.75
CA ASP A 111 -3.74 -15.80 13.99
C ASP A 111 -4.45 -17.12 13.70
N LYS A 112 -5.37 -17.14 12.73
CA LYS A 112 -6.08 -18.35 12.33
C LYS A 112 -5.13 -19.43 11.82
N GLN A 113 -4.16 -19.08 10.96
CA GLN A 113 -3.19 -20.06 10.43
C GLN A 113 -2.24 -20.58 11.51
N VAL A 114 -1.77 -19.69 12.39
CA VAL A 114 -0.91 -20.06 13.52
C VAL A 114 -1.64 -21.01 14.46
N ASN A 115 -2.91 -20.71 14.81
CA ASN A 115 -3.70 -21.57 15.69
C ASN A 115 -3.94 -22.95 15.07
N ILE A 116 -4.23 -23.04 13.76
CA ILE A 116 -4.35 -24.34 13.07
C ILE A 116 -3.09 -25.19 13.25
N LEU A 117 -1.90 -24.61 12.98
CA LEU A 117 -0.63 -25.32 13.11
C LEU A 117 -0.32 -25.72 14.57
N VAL A 118 -0.69 -24.87 15.53
CA VAL A 118 -0.54 -25.16 16.97
C VAL A 118 -1.46 -26.30 17.40
N ASP A 119 -2.71 -26.30 16.95
CA ASP A 119 -3.71 -27.33 17.26
C ASP A 119 -3.33 -28.69 16.65
N GLU A 120 -2.65 -28.68 15.50
CA GLU A 120 -2.06 -29.87 14.86
C GLU A 120 -0.77 -30.37 15.55
N GLY A 121 -0.23 -29.59 16.51
CA GLY A 121 1.01 -29.90 17.22
C GLY A 121 2.29 -29.49 16.48
N ASP A 122 2.20 -28.85 15.30
CA ASP A 122 3.34 -28.36 14.53
C ASP A 122 3.78 -26.95 14.97
N ILE A 123 4.32 -26.88 16.19
CA ILE A 123 4.82 -25.64 16.79
C ILE A 123 5.97 -25.04 15.96
N GLY A 124 6.75 -25.89 15.29
CA GLY A 124 7.89 -25.47 14.45
C GLY A 124 7.43 -24.68 13.23
N ALA A 125 6.45 -25.20 12.48
CA ALA A 125 5.87 -24.51 11.33
C ALA A 125 5.14 -23.22 11.75
N ALA A 126 4.38 -23.26 12.84
CA ALA A 126 3.70 -22.08 13.38
C ALA A 126 4.69 -20.94 13.68
N ARG A 127 5.81 -21.27 14.34
CA ARG A 127 6.88 -20.33 14.63
C ARG A 127 7.53 -19.79 13.36
N LYS A 128 7.86 -20.66 12.40
CA LYS A 128 8.47 -20.27 11.12
C LYS A 128 7.59 -19.26 10.38
N LEU A 129 6.28 -19.51 10.32
CA LEU A 129 5.31 -18.61 9.70
C LEU A 129 5.31 -17.22 10.36
N VAL A 130 5.28 -17.14 11.69
CA VAL A 130 5.32 -15.86 12.41
C VAL A 130 6.63 -15.11 12.12
N LEU A 131 7.77 -15.80 12.11
CA LEU A 131 9.07 -15.19 11.82
C LEU A 131 9.16 -14.67 10.37
N GLU A 132 8.65 -15.43 9.40
CA GLU A 132 8.62 -15.03 8.00
C GLU A 132 7.77 -13.77 7.80
N VAL A 133 6.61 -13.70 8.46
CA VAL A 133 5.76 -12.51 8.45
C VAL A 133 6.44 -11.32 9.12
N LEU A 134 7.09 -11.51 10.26
CA LEU A 134 7.84 -10.44 10.93
C LEU A 134 8.93 -9.87 10.02
N ARG A 135 9.65 -10.72 9.28
CA ARG A 135 10.65 -10.28 8.29
C ARG A 135 10.03 -9.42 7.20
N HIS A 136 8.93 -9.86 6.60
CA HIS A 136 8.24 -9.07 5.57
C HIS A 136 7.73 -7.72 6.07
N ILE A 137 7.39 -7.62 7.37
CA ILE A 137 7.02 -6.35 7.99
C ILE A 137 8.25 -5.48 8.27
N GLU A 138 9.39 -6.08 8.59
CA GLU A 138 10.65 -5.37 8.76
C GLU A 138 11.16 -4.76 7.45
N ASP A 139 10.84 -5.37 6.31
CA ASP A 139 11.10 -4.84 4.96
C ASP A 139 10.18 -3.66 4.57
N MET A 140 9.12 -3.39 5.34
CA MET A 140 8.28 -2.23 5.10
C MET A 140 9.04 -0.92 5.42
N PRO A 141 8.72 0.19 4.73
CA PRO A 141 9.26 1.49 5.08
C PRO A 141 9.06 1.80 6.57
N GLU A 142 10.05 2.47 7.18
CA GLU A 142 9.94 2.94 8.55
C GLU A 142 8.73 3.86 8.73
N GLY A 143 7.96 3.61 9.79
CA GLY A 143 6.77 4.41 10.08
C GLY A 143 5.85 3.77 11.10
N TYR A 144 4.83 4.53 11.49
CA TYR A 144 3.85 4.15 12.51
C TYR A 144 3.24 2.75 12.29
N TRP A 145 2.93 2.41 11.03
CA TRP A 145 2.28 1.14 10.71
C TRP A 145 3.21 -0.06 10.87
N ARG A 146 4.48 0.05 10.45
CA ARG A 146 5.50 -0.99 10.67
C ARG A 146 5.63 -1.31 12.17
N ASP A 147 5.82 -0.28 12.99
CA ASP A 147 5.99 -0.45 14.44
C ASP A 147 4.77 -1.06 15.10
N LYS A 148 3.57 -0.63 14.69
CA LYS A 148 2.31 -1.16 15.18
C LYS A 148 2.11 -2.63 14.80
N TYR A 149 2.48 -3.01 13.57
CA TYR A 149 2.40 -4.38 13.10
C TYR A 149 3.34 -5.29 13.91
N LEU A 150 4.61 -4.88 14.02
CA LEU A 150 5.60 -5.60 14.82
C LEU A 150 5.17 -5.75 16.28
N GLY A 151 4.67 -4.67 16.89
CA GLY A 151 4.21 -4.69 18.27
C GLY A 151 3.04 -5.64 18.51
N GLN A 152 2.05 -5.66 17.61
CA GLN A 152 0.90 -6.57 17.75
C GLN A 152 1.27 -8.03 17.54
N ILE A 153 2.04 -8.36 16.50
CA ILE A 153 2.43 -9.74 16.20
C ILE A 153 3.33 -10.29 17.30
N ARG A 154 4.32 -9.51 17.75
CA ARG A 154 5.20 -9.91 18.87
C ARG A 154 4.42 -10.13 20.16
N LYS A 155 3.41 -9.28 20.43
CA LYS A 155 2.55 -9.43 21.62
C LYS A 155 1.61 -10.63 21.51
N GLY A 156 0.97 -10.84 20.36
CA GLY A 156 0.02 -11.94 20.13
C GLY A 156 0.66 -13.31 20.15
N HIS A 157 1.89 -13.41 19.63
CA HIS A 157 2.62 -14.68 19.50
C HIS A 157 3.87 -14.78 20.41
N ALA A 158 3.94 -14.02 21.50
CA ALA A 158 5.09 -13.99 22.40
C ALA A 158 5.55 -15.39 22.85
N LYS A 159 4.60 -16.26 23.21
CA LYS A 159 4.86 -17.65 23.63
C LYS A 159 5.56 -18.49 22.55
N LEU A 160 5.22 -18.27 21.28
CA LEU A 160 5.86 -18.98 20.17
C LEU A 160 7.29 -18.48 19.94
N LEU A 161 7.52 -17.19 20.20
CA LEU A 161 8.80 -16.51 19.99
C LEU A 161 9.80 -16.74 21.13
N GLU A 162 9.36 -16.92 22.38
CA GLU A 162 10.24 -17.15 23.54
C GLU A 162 11.15 -18.38 23.38
N GLY A 163 10.68 -19.41 22.68
CA GLY A 163 11.46 -20.63 22.41
C GLY A 163 12.30 -20.60 21.14
N ALA A 164 12.33 -19.48 20.40
CA ALA A 164 13.13 -19.36 19.19
C ALA A 164 14.60 -19.09 19.54
N PRO A 165 15.57 -19.86 18.99
CA PRO A 165 16.98 -19.56 19.21
C PRO A 165 17.29 -18.18 18.63
N LYS A 166 17.88 -17.28 19.45
CA LYS A 166 18.23 -15.90 19.03
C LYS A 166 19.08 -15.86 17.75
N ALA A 167 19.87 -16.90 17.49
CA ALA A 167 20.66 -17.03 16.26
C ALA A 167 19.81 -17.18 14.99
N SER A 168 18.61 -17.76 15.10
CA SER A 168 17.71 -17.90 13.95
C SER A 168 17.19 -16.54 13.46
N LEU A 169 17.15 -15.52 14.31
CA LEU A 169 16.72 -14.18 13.90
C LEU A 169 17.75 -13.46 13.03
N LEU A 170 19.03 -13.84 13.14
CA LEU A 170 20.13 -13.22 12.37
C LEU A 170 20.56 -14.05 11.16
N ALA A 171 20.40 -15.38 11.18
CA ALA A 171 20.86 -16.24 10.09
C ALA A 171 19.97 -16.14 8.82
N PHE A 172 18.69 -15.78 8.94
CA PHE A 172 17.77 -15.67 7.80
C PHE A 172 17.87 -14.34 7.02
N SER A 173 18.66 -13.36 7.49
CA SER A 173 18.90 -12.11 6.75
C SER A 173 20.00 -12.23 5.69
N GLU A 174 20.85 -13.27 5.73
CA GLU A 174 22.02 -13.37 4.84
C GLU A 174 21.78 -14.24 3.59
N GLU A 175 20.79 -15.14 3.58
CA GLU A 175 20.54 -16.03 2.43
C GLU A 175 19.71 -15.40 1.29
N GLY A 176 19.23 -14.16 1.44
CA GLY A 176 18.37 -13.47 0.45
C GLY A 176 19.04 -12.38 -0.39
N ALA A 177 20.33 -12.10 -0.17
CA ALA A 177 21.06 -11.01 -0.82
C ALA A 177 21.94 -11.45 -2.02
N GLY A 178 21.64 -12.62 -2.60
CA GLY A 178 22.36 -13.20 -3.75
C GLY A 178 21.61 -13.07 -5.07
#